data_AF-A0A1V5P465-F1
#
_entry.id   AF-A0A1V5P465-F1
#
_cell.length_a   1.000
_cell.length_b   1.000
_cell.length_c   1.000
_cell.angle_alpha   90.00
_cell.angle_beta   90.00
_cell.angle_gamma   90.00
#
_symmetry.space_group_name_H-M   'P 1'
#
loop_
_entity.id
_entity.type
_entity.pdbx_description
1 polymer ?
#
loop_
_entity_poly.entity_id
_entity_poly.type
_entity_poly.pdbx_seq_one_letter_code
_entity_poly.pdbx_strand_id
1 'polypeptide(L)'
;MNNRLLTLNEICVMTGKSYTSVLRYVKSGKLKSITMTIQGKPCYKVKRVDLERFIEKHGISMNIHGENDRISMNNQGISMKETFKEVVKETIAEERNQLMKPIEEQALYRLGILENEVKHLQAEKATLRQENELLREQVKALPGPAELKTKENIILLLQKEKEEQIRKTESLNQVLLDNANNIKELTKERDNFQSVLKELEATIKEKETSQKKLKELHRIQLEQTLKQAEEEKKQIVDIWKKELEEAKKPWWKFW
;
A
#
# COMPACT_ATOMS: atom_id res chain seq x y z
N MET A 1 -53.60 84.95 26.19
CA MET A 1 -54.22 84.82 27.53
C MET A 1 -53.18 84.29 28.51
N ASN A 2 -52.70 85.12 29.43
CA ASN A 2 -51.99 84.73 30.65
C ASN A 2 -52.08 85.92 31.62
N ASN A 3 -53.12 85.93 32.46
CA ASN A 3 -53.42 87.03 33.41
C ASN A 3 -52.51 86.98 34.66
N ARG A 4 -51.19 86.83 34.46
CA ARG A 4 -50.21 86.79 35.55
C ARG A 4 -50.10 88.17 36.20
N LEU A 5 -50.21 88.21 37.53
CA LEU A 5 -49.93 89.38 38.36
C LEU A 5 -48.42 89.46 38.62
N LEU A 6 -47.80 90.55 38.20
CA LEU A 6 -46.37 90.82 38.35
C LEU A 6 -46.13 91.72 39.56
N THR A 7 -45.06 91.44 40.29
CA THR A 7 -44.53 92.31 41.34
C THR A 7 -43.72 93.45 40.76
N LEU A 8 -43.56 94.55 41.50
CA LEU A 8 -42.78 95.70 41.04
C LEU A 8 -41.32 95.34 40.69
N ASN A 9 -40.71 94.40 41.40
CA ASN A 9 -39.34 93.94 41.11
C ASN A 9 -39.25 93.21 39.76
N GLU A 10 -40.21 92.34 39.44
CA GLU A 10 -40.26 91.68 38.13
C GLU A 10 -40.43 92.71 37.01
N ILE A 11 -41.21 93.77 37.23
CA ILE A 11 -41.40 94.85 36.26
C ILE A 11 -40.10 95.65 36.07
N CYS A 12 -39.33 95.90 37.13
CA CYS A 12 -38.03 96.56 37.03
C CYS A 12 -37.06 95.78 36.15
N VAL A 13 -36.99 94.46 36.32
CA VAL A 13 -36.14 93.59 35.48
C VAL A 13 -36.60 93.64 34.03
N MET A 14 -37.92 93.56 33.77
CA MET A 14 -38.45 93.55 32.41
C MET A 14 -38.28 94.90 31.68
N THR A 15 -38.47 96.02 32.37
CA THR A 15 -38.44 97.37 31.77
C THR A 15 -37.08 98.06 31.86
N GLY A 16 -36.13 97.51 32.63
CA GLY A 16 -34.87 98.16 32.97
C GLY A 16 -35.01 99.46 33.78
N LYS A 17 -36.21 99.79 34.28
CA LYS A 17 -36.48 101.00 35.07
C LYS A 17 -36.29 100.74 36.56
N SER A 18 -35.82 101.76 37.28
CA SER A 18 -35.64 101.68 38.73
C SER A 18 -36.96 101.44 39.47
N TYR A 19 -36.89 100.76 40.62
CA TYR A 19 -38.03 100.46 41.48
C TYR A 19 -38.86 101.69 41.85
N THR A 20 -38.19 102.80 42.15
CA THR A 20 -38.83 104.08 42.48
C THR A 20 -39.62 104.66 41.31
N SER A 21 -39.13 104.50 40.08
CA SER A 21 -39.82 104.95 38.86
C SER A 21 -41.08 104.13 38.60
N VAL A 22 -40.97 102.79 38.70
CA VAL A 22 -42.13 101.89 38.54
C VAL A 22 -43.18 102.16 39.62
N LEU A 23 -42.76 102.32 40.88
CA LEU A 23 -43.65 102.67 41.99
C LEU A 23 -44.34 104.03 41.79
N ARG A 24 -43.64 105.02 41.21
CA ARG A 24 -44.22 106.33 40.88
C ARG A 24 -45.31 106.20 39.81
N TYR A 25 -45.13 105.38 38.77
CA TYR A 25 -46.16 105.16 37.75
C TYR A 25 -47.41 104.49 38.31
N VAL A 26 -47.23 103.59 39.27
CA VAL A 26 -48.33 102.94 39.99
C VAL A 26 -49.08 103.95 40.89
N LYS A 27 -48.36 104.70 41.72
CA LYS A 27 -48.97 105.68 42.64
C LYS A 27 -49.64 106.85 41.93
N SER A 28 -49.13 107.25 40.76
CA SER A 28 -49.75 108.30 39.92
C SER A 28 -50.92 107.79 39.07
N GLY A 29 -51.29 106.51 39.18
CA GLY A 29 -52.42 105.91 38.44
C GLY A 29 -52.15 105.69 36.95
N LYS A 30 -50.94 105.99 36.46
CA LYS A 30 -50.55 105.78 35.04
C LYS A 30 -50.43 104.30 34.69
N LEU A 31 -50.00 103.48 35.65
CA LEU A 31 -49.98 102.02 35.54
C LEU A 31 -51.03 101.42 36.47
N LYS A 32 -52.03 100.74 35.89
CA LYS A 32 -53.12 100.12 36.67
C LYS A 32 -52.56 99.02 37.56
N SER A 33 -52.77 99.15 38.87
CA SER A 33 -52.32 98.17 39.85
C SER A 33 -53.45 97.75 40.77
N ILE A 34 -53.32 96.55 41.34
CA ILE A 34 -54.17 96.01 42.39
C ILE A 34 -53.34 96.08 43.67
N THR A 35 -53.85 96.81 44.67
CA THR A 35 -53.28 96.84 46.00
C THR A 35 -53.73 95.59 46.76
N MET A 36 -52.78 94.77 47.20
CA MET A 36 -53.02 93.61 48.03
C MET A 36 -52.28 93.77 49.35
N THR A 37 -52.92 93.44 50.47
CA THR A 37 -52.25 93.42 51.78
C THR A 37 -51.63 92.04 51.96
N ILE A 38 -50.29 91.98 52.02
CA ILE A 38 -49.56 90.75 52.34
C ILE A 38 -48.82 91.02 53.64
N GLN A 39 -49.08 90.21 54.68
CA GLN A 39 -48.47 90.35 56.02
C GLN A 39 -48.61 91.76 56.62
N GLY A 40 -49.80 92.35 56.52
CA GLY A 40 -50.11 93.67 57.13
C GLY A 40 -49.52 94.89 56.41
N LYS A 41 -48.76 94.72 55.32
CA LYS A 41 -48.23 95.83 54.50
C LYS A 41 -48.88 95.87 53.11
N PRO A 42 -49.22 97.05 52.56
CA PRO A 42 -49.78 97.16 51.23
C PRO A 42 -48.70 96.91 50.17
N CYS A 43 -48.92 95.91 49.30
CA CYS A 43 -48.09 95.63 48.14
C CYS A 43 -48.89 95.86 46.85
N TYR A 44 -48.22 96.35 45.81
CA TYR A 44 -48.85 96.63 44.51
C TYR A 44 -48.49 95.52 43.52
N LYS A 45 -49.50 94.94 42.88
CA LYS A 45 -49.32 93.99 41.78
C LYS A 45 -49.98 94.50 40.51
N VAL A 46 -49.34 94.31 39.37
CA VAL A 46 -49.81 94.79 38.06
C VAL A 46 -50.08 93.60 37.16
N LYS A 47 -51.20 93.59 36.45
CA LYS A 47 -51.46 92.54 35.44
C LYS A 47 -50.50 92.72 34.27
N ARG A 48 -49.94 91.61 33.78
CA ARG A 48 -49.04 91.64 32.62
C ARG A 48 -49.63 92.39 31.41
N VAL A 49 -50.92 92.18 31.12
CA VAL A 49 -51.63 92.87 30.02
C VAL A 49 -51.71 94.39 30.19
N ASP A 50 -51.81 94.89 31.42
CA ASP A 50 -51.84 96.33 31.70
C ASP A 50 -50.43 96.93 31.59
N LEU A 51 -49.40 96.15 31.93
CA LEU A 51 -47.99 96.53 31.76
C LEU A 51 -47.61 96.61 30.27
N GLU A 52 -47.96 95.60 29.47
CA GLU A 52 -47.72 95.59 28.02
C GLU A 52 -48.37 96.80 27.35
N ARG A 53 -49.63 97.10 27.69
CA ARG A 53 -50.34 98.28 27.17
C ARG A 53 -49.70 99.60 27.61
N PHE A 54 -49.16 99.68 28.82
CA PHE A 54 -48.44 100.85 29.30
C PHE A 54 -47.10 101.03 28.58
N ILE A 55 -46.37 99.93 28.34
CA ILE A 55 -45.09 99.91 27.63
C ILE A 55 -45.26 100.35 26.17
N GLU A 56 -46.28 99.85 25.48
CA GLU A 56 -46.61 100.25 24.10
C GLU A 56 -46.99 101.73 24.01
N LYS A 57 -47.80 102.22 24.96
CA LYS A 57 -48.23 103.62 25.00
C LYS A 57 -47.08 104.60 25.32
N HIS A 58 -46.06 104.16 26.05
CA HIS A 58 -44.95 105.01 26.52
C HIS A 58 -43.59 104.69 25.88
N GLY A 59 -43.54 103.79 24.89
CA GLY A 59 -42.34 103.52 24.08
C GLY A 59 -41.14 102.97 24.87
N ILE A 60 -41.37 102.05 25.82
CA ILE A 60 -40.30 101.48 26.67
C ILE A 60 -39.81 100.14 26.07
N SER A 61 -38.51 99.91 25.94
CA SER A 61 -37.95 98.63 25.44
C SER A 61 -37.77 97.60 26.57
N MET A 62 -38.02 96.30 26.29
CA MET A 62 -37.71 95.22 27.23
C MET A 62 -36.30 94.66 26.99
N ASN A 63 -35.51 94.52 28.06
CA ASN A 63 -34.21 93.83 28.01
C ASN A 63 -34.40 92.34 28.28
N ILE A 64 -34.15 91.50 27.27
CA ILE A 64 -34.21 90.03 27.39
C ILE A 64 -32.91 89.47 26.81
N HIS A 65 -31.82 89.48 27.59
CA HIS A 65 -30.68 88.52 27.59
C HIS A 65 -29.58 89.02 28.53
N GLY A 66 -29.05 88.15 29.39
CA GLY A 66 -27.97 88.49 30.32
C GLY A 66 -27.02 87.32 30.51
N GLU A 67 -25.99 87.25 29.67
CA GLU A 67 -24.71 86.57 29.95
C GLU A 67 -23.73 87.62 30.46
N ASN A 68 -23.01 87.31 31.54
CA ASN A 68 -21.99 88.17 32.13
C ASN A 68 -20.71 87.37 32.32
N ASP A 69 -19.68 87.72 31.56
CA ASP A 69 -18.29 87.37 31.78
C ASP A 69 -17.79 87.90 33.14
N ARG A 70 -17.01 87.07 33.84
CA ARG A 70 -16.06 87.53 34.85
C ARG A 70 -14.71 86.85 34.65
N ILE A 71 -13.73 87.71 34.37
CA ILE A 71 -12.28 87.48 34.37
C ILE A 71 -11.86 86.82 35.70
N SER A 72 -11.06 85.76 35.64
CA SER A 72 -10.42 85.13 36.80
C SER A 72 -8.90 85.13 36.64
N MET A 73 -8.22 85.56 37.70
CA MET A 73 -6.78 85.76 37.78
C MET A 73 -6.00 84.45 37.72
N ASN A 74 -4.88 84.51 37.00
CA ASN A 74 -3.89 83.45 36.86
C ASN A 74 -3.14 83.29 38.19
N ASN A 75 -3.39 82.20 38.92
CA ASN A 75 -2.60 81.79 40.08
C ASN A 75 -2.08 80.37 39.76
N GLN A 76 -0.75 80.20 39.81
CA GLN A 76 -0.09 78.92 39.60
C GLN A 76 -0.63 77.88 40.58
N GLY A 77 -1.28 76.86 40.04
CA GLY A 77 -1.51 75.60 40.70
C GLY A 77 -1.54 74.56 39.62
N ILE A 78 -0.41 73.86 39.42
CA ILE A 78 -0.49 72.51 38.85
C ILE A 78 -1.51 71.82 39.75
N SER A 79 -2.69 71.54 39.20
CA SER A 79 -3.73 70.84 39.93
C SER A 79 -3.09 69.53 40.34
N MET A 80 -2.83 69.34 41.63
CA MET A 80 -2.28 68.08 42.15
C MET A 80 -3.07 66.87 41.64
N LYS A 81 -4.34 67.09 41.30
CA LYS A 81 -5.25 66.12 40.68
C LYS A 81 -4.88 65.74 39.25
N GLU A 82 -4.32 66.64 38.44
CA GLU A 82 -3.88 66.37 37.07
C GLU A 82 -2.55 65.64 37.04
N THR A 83 -1.57 66.08 37.83
CA THR A 83 -0.31 65.33 38.01
C THR A 83 -0.54 63.96 38.62
N PHE A 84 -1.43 63.84 39.61
CA PHE A 84 -1.80 62.53 40.16
C PHE A 84 -2.50 61.64 39.14
N LYS A 85 -3.38 62.20 38.30
CA LYS A 85 -4.04 61.45 37.22
C LYS A 85 -3.05 60.96 36.15
N GLU A 86 -2.02 61.73 35.87
CA GLU A 86 -0.96 61.37 34.92
C GLU A 86 -0.06 60.28 35.50
N VAL A 87 0.38 60.42 36.75
CA VAL A 87 1.13 59.38 37.48
C VAL A 87 0.32 58.08 37.57
N VAL A 88 -0.99 58.14 37.83
CA VAL A 88 -1.88 56.97 37.83
C VAL A 88 -1.97 56.32 36.45
N LYS A 89 -2.01 57.10 35.37
CA LYS A 89 -2.00 56.54 34.00
C LYS A 89 -0.66 55.90 33.66
N GLU A 90 0.45 56.53 34.02
CA GLU A 90 1.79 55.97 33.81
C GLU A 90 1.99 54.68 34.61
N THR A 91 1.62 54.65 35.88
CA THR A 91 1.67 53.41 36.69
C THR A 91 0.79 52.31 36.13
N ILE A 92 -0.45 52.60 35.70
CA ILE A 92 -1.30 51.62 35.03
C ILE A 92 -0.69 51.13 33.71
N ALA A 93 -0.08 52.03 32.92
CA ALA A 93 0.58 51.65 31.67
C ALA A 93 1.81 50.78 31.93
N GLU A 94 2.61 51.12 32.94
CA GLU A 94 3.80 50.36 33.35
C GLU A 94 3.41 48.97 33.87
N GLU A 95 2.41 48.86 34.75
CA GLU A 95 1.86 47.59 35.24
C GLU A 95 1.30 46.75 34.09
N ARG A 96 0.56 47.37 33.17
CA ARG A 96 0.06 46.69 31.98
C ARG A 96 1.20 46.19 31.11
N ASN A 97 2.29 46.95 30.96
CA ASN A 97 3.45 46.56 30.17
C ASN A 97 4.24 45.42 30.83
N GLN A 98 4.39 45.46 32.16
CA GLN A 98 4.98 44.39 32.97
C GLN A 98 4.19 43.09 32.88
N LEU A 99 2.86 43.15 32.74
CA LEU A 99 1.99 41.99 32.53
C LEU A 99 1.99 41.52 31.05
N MET A 100 1.96 42.46 30.10
CA MET A 100 1.82 42.14 28.68
C MET A 100 3.08 41.50 28.09
N LYS A 101 4.28 42.00 28.40
CA LYS A 101 5.52 41.47 27.81
C LYS A 101 5.73 39.97 28.07
N PRO A 102 5.59 39.46 29.31
CA PRO A 102 5.69 38.02 29.57
C PRO A 102 4.63 37.19 28.84
N ILE A 103 3.42 37.73 28.67
CA ILE A 103 2.34 37.06 27.92
C ILE A 103 2.68 36.98 26.44
N GLU A 104 3.19 38.06 25.85
CA GLU A 104 3.65 38.12 24.46
C GLU A 104 4.82 37.15 24.23
N GLU A 105 5.82 37.14 25.12
CA GLU A 105 6.96 36.23 25.06
C GLU A 105 6.51 34.76 25.18
N GLN A 106 5.59 34.44 26.10
CA GLN A 106 5.05 33.09 26.23
C GLN A 106 4.23 32.67 25.01
N ALA A 107 3.47 33.59 24.41
CA ALA A 107 2.71 33.34 23.19
C ALA A 107 3.65 33.06 22.01
N LEU A 108 4.71 33.85 21.85
CA LEU A 108 5.74 33.66 20.82
C LEU A 108 6.48 32.32 21.01
N TYR A 109 6.81 31.97 22.25
CA TYR A 109 7.46 30.69 22.55
C TYR A 109 6.57 29.50 22.16
N ARG A 110 5.29 29.52 22.57
CA ARG A 110 4.32 28.47 22.20
C ARG A 110 4.11 28.41 20.69
N LEU A 111 4.04 29.57 20.03
CA LEU A 111 3.91 29.66 18.58
C LEU A 111 5.12 29.01 17.90
N GLY A 112 6.35 29.28 18.35
CA GLY A 112 7.55 28.65 17.83
C GLY A 112 7.58 27.13 17.97
N ILE A 113 7.09 26.59 19.11
CA ILE A 113 6.93 25.13 19.29
C ILE A 113 5.94 24.57 18.26
N LEU A 114 4.78 25.22 18.11
CA LEU A 114 3.75 24.78 17.17
C LEU A 114 4.22 24.85 15.72
N GLU A 115 4.96 25.89 15.34
CA GLU A 115 5.56 26.00 14.00
C GLU A 115 6.56 24.89 13.71
N ASN A 116 7.38 24.51 14.69
CA ASN A 116 8.32 23.39 14.56
C ASN A 116 7.60 22.05 14.41
N GLU A 117 6.55 21.82 15.19
CA GLU A 117 5.72 20.61 15.09
C GLU A 117 5.04 20.54 13.72
N VAL A 118 4.48 21.66 13.24
CA VAL A 118 3.87 21.73 11.90
C VAL A 118 4.90 21.43 10.80
N LYS A 119 6.12 21.96 10.90
CA LYS A 119 7.22 21.63 9.96
C LYS A 119 7.58 20.15 10.02
N HIS A 120 7.68 19.58 11.22
CA HIS A 120 7.97 18.16 11.41
C HIS A 120 6.89 17.27 10.78
N LEU A 121 5.62 17.53 11.10
CA LEU A 121 4.48 16.78 10.55
C LEU A 121 4.38 16.92 9.03
N GLN A 122 4.69 18.09 8.47
CA GLN A 122 4.75 18.28 7.02
C GLN A 122 5.87 17.44 6.38
N ALA A 123 7.04 17.37 7.01
CA ALA A 123 8.16 16.55 6.54
C ALA A 123 7.81 15.05 6.61
N GLU A 124 7.29 14.58 7.74
CA GLU A 124 6.86 13.19 7.92
C GLU A 124 5.77 12.80 6.90
N LYS A 125 4.78 13.67 6.70
CA LYS A 125 3.73 13.46 5.69
C LYS A 125 4.29 13.41 4.27
N ALA A 126 5.33 14.18 3.96
CA ALA A 126 5.99 14.12 2.67
C ALA A 126 6.72 12.78 2.48
N THR A 127 7.45 12.31 3.49
CA THR A 127 8.12 11.01 3.48
C THR A 127 7.12 9.86 3.33
N LEU A 128 6.03 9.85 4.09
CA LEU A 128 4.99 8.82 4.00
C LEU A 128 4.31 8.77 2.62
N ARG A 129 4.19 9.93 1.94
CA ARG A 129 3.70 9.97 0.56
C ARG A 129 4.70 9.36 -0.41
N GLN A 130 5.99 9.66 -0.25
CA GLN A 130 7.04 9.07 -1.08
C GLN A 130 7.09 7.55 -0.90
N GLU A 131 7.04 7.07 0.34
CA GLU A 131 7.00 5.63 0.64
C GLU A 131 5.74 4.96 0.06
N ASN A 132 4.58 5.59 0.16
CA ASN A 132 3.35 5.08 -0.46
C ASN A 132 3.46 4.99 -1.98
N GLU A 133 4.06 5.99 -2.63
CA GLU A 133 4.24 5.97 -4.08
C GLU A 133 5.19 4.85 -4.49
N LEU A 134 6.31 4.67 -3.77
CA LEU A 134 7.25 3.58 -4.00
C LEU A 134 6.58 2.21 -3.83
N LEU A 135 5.77 2.03 -2.78
CA LEU A 135 5.03 0.78 -2.56
C LEU A 135 4.01 0.52 -3.68
N ARG A 136 3.33 1.55 -4.18
CA ARG A 136 2.42 1.43 -5.33
C ARG A 136 3.15 1.01 -6.60
N GLU A 137 4.32 1.59 -6.86
CA GLU A 137 5.16 1.19 -7.99
C GLU A 137 5.64 -0.26 -7.87
N GLN A 138 6.07 -0.68 -6.68
CA GLN A 138 6.46 -2.07 -6.42
C GLN A 138 5.30 -3.04 -6.65
N VAL A 139 4.11 -2.74 -6.14
CA VAL A 139 2.91 -3.58 -6.34
C VAL A 139 2.52 -3.63 -7.83
N LYS A 140 2.66 -2.51 -8.56
CA LYS A 140 2.40 -2.46 -9.99
C LYS A 140 3.41 -3.27 -10.82
N ALA A 141 4.65 -3.40 -10.33
CA ALA A 141 5.69 -4.20 -10.96
C ALA A 141 5.51 -5.71 -10.72
N LEU A 142 4.68 -6.12 -9.75
CA LEU A 142 4.38 -7.53 -9.53
C LEU A 142 3.51 -8.11 -10.65
N PRO A 143 3.68 -9.40 -10.98
CA PRO A 143 2.84 -10.07 -11.97
C PRO A 143 1.36 -9.99 -11.60
N GLY A 144 0.55 -9.56 -12.56
CA GLY A 144 -0.90 -9.47 -12.35
C GLY A 144 -1.55 -10.85 -12.15
N PRO A 145 -2.78 -10.91 -11.59
CA PRO A 145 -3.51 -12.17 -11.41
C PRO A 145 -3.70 -12.98 -12.70
N ALA A 146 -3.81 -12.31 -13.85
CA ALA A 146 -3.90 -12.96 -15.15
C ALA A 146 -2.59 -13.66 -15.54
N GLU A 147 -1.44 -12.99 -15.35
CA GLU A 147 -0.13 -13.57 -15.64
C GLU A 147 0.19 -14.74 -14.71
N LEU A 148 -0.17 -14.63 -13.44
CA LEU A 148 -0.07 -15.72 -12.46
C LEU A 148 -0.86 -16.94 -12.91
N LYS A 149 -2.14 -16.78 -13.29
CA LYS A 149 -2.96 -17.87 -13.83
C LYS A 149 -2.36 -18.50 -15.07
N THR A 150 -1.80 -17.71 -15.98
CA THR A 150 -1.12 -18.24 -17.18
C THR A 150 0.11 -19.06 -16.79
N LYS A 151 0.94 -18.56 -15.86
CA LYS A 151 2.11 -19.30 -15.36
C LYS A 151 1.70 -20.59 -14.64
N GLU A 152 0.67 -20.56 -13.81
CA GLU A 152 0.13 -21.74 -13.13
C GLU A 152 -0.38 -22.79 -14.13
N ASN A 153 -1.10 -22.38 -15.17
CA ASN A 153 -1.56 -23.29 -16.21
C ASN A 153 -0.39 -23.91 -16.99
N ILE A 154 0.65 -23.13 -17.30
CA ILE A 154 1.87 -23.64 -17.95
C ILE A 154 2.56 -24.65 -17.03
N ILE A 155 2.70 -24.35 -15.74
CA ILE A 155 3.30 -25.27 -14.77
C ILE A 155 2.51 -26.58 -14.69
N LEU A 156 1.18 -26.50 -14.68
CA LEU A 156 0.32 -27.69 -14.66
C LEU A 156 0.48 -28.56 -15.92
N LEU A 157 0.59 -27.93 -17.09
CA LEU A 157 0.85 -28.64 -18.35
C LEU A 157 2.22 -29.33 -18.33
N LEU A 158 3.26 -28.61 -17.90
CA LEU A 158 4.62 -29.16 -17.78
C LEU A 158 4.69 -30.32 -16.77
N GLN A 159 3.93 -30.25 -15.67
CA GLN A 159 3.84 -31.34 -14.70
C GLN A 159 3.21 -32.58 -15.32
N LYS A 160 2.09 -32.44 -16.04
CA LYS A 160 1.45 -33.56 -16.74
C LYS A 160 2.37 -34.19 -17.78
N GLU A 161 3.06 -33.37 -18.57
CA GLU A 161 4.02 -33.86 -19.56
C GLU A 161 5.18 -34.63 -18.91
N LYS A 162 5.74 -34.09 -17.81
CA LYS A 162 6.78 -34.77 -17.04
C LYS A 162 6.32 -36.13 -16.53
N GLU A 163 5.11 -36.22 -15.97
CA GLU A 163 4.55 -37.50 -15.50
C GLU A 163 4.34 -38.51 -16.63
N GLU A 164 3.92 -38.05 -17.82
CA GLU A 164 3.78 -38.92 -18.99
C GLU A 164 5.15 -39.42 -19.49
N GLN A 165 6.16 -38.56 -19.50
CA GLN A 165 7.53 -38.98 -19.86
C GLN A 165 8.11 -39.97 -18.85
N ILE A 166 7.85 -39.78 -17.55
CA ILE A 166 8.24 -40.75 -16.51
C ILE A 166 7.59 -42.11 -16.78
N ARG A 167 6.27 -42.15 -17.01
CA ARG A 167 5.55 -43.40 -17.34
C ARG A 167 6.09 -44.09 -18.60
N LYS A 168 6.40 -43.34 -19.66
CA LYS A 168 7.01 -43.89 -20.88
C LYS A 168 8.39 -44.48 -20.59
N THR A 169 9.19 -43.80 -19.78
CA THR A 169 10.54 -44.24 -19.42
C THR A 169 10.49 -45.50 -18.56
N GLU A 170 9.59 -45.57 -17.59
CA GLU A 170 9.37 -46.76 -16.76
C GLU A 170 8.92 -47.96 -17.61
N SER A 171 7.96 -47.77 -18.51
CA SER A 171 7.53 -48.81 -19.44
C SER A 171 8.67 -49.28 -20.34
N LEU A 172 9.49 -48.36 -20.85
CA LEU A 172 10.65 -48.72 -21.69
C LEU A 172 11.69 -49.50 -20.89
N ASN A 173 11.97 -49.08 -19.64
CA ASN A 173 12.89 -49.77 -18.75
C ASN A 173 12.42 -51.20 -18.45
N GLN A 174 11.10 -51.41 -18.27
CA GLN A 174 10.54 -52.74 -18.09
C GLN A 174 10.77 -53.62 -19.33
N VAL A 175 10.48 -53.11 -20.52
CA VAL A 175 10.73 -53.83 -21.79
C VAL A 175 12.21 -54.14 -21.98
N LEU A 176 13.10 -53.20 -21.63
CA LEU A 176 14.55 -53.42 -21.70
C LEU A 176 15.01 -54.51 -20.73
N LEU A 177 14.44 -54.57 -19.53
CA LEU A 177 14.72 -55.60 -18.55
C LEU A 177 14.25 -56.98 -19.04
N ASP A 178 13.04 -57.06 -19.59
CA ASP A 178 12.48 -58.29 -20.14
C ASP A 178 13.32 -58.77 -21.34
N ASN A 179 13.71 -57.87 -22.23
CA ASN A 179 14.61 -58.18 -23.34
C ASN A 179 15.99 -58.66 -22.87
N ALA A 180 16.55 -58.06 -21.82
CA ALA A 180 17.81 -58.50 -21.24
C ALA A 180 17.70 -59.92 -20.65
N ASN A 181 16.57 -60.28 -20.04
CA ASN A 181 16.31 -61.62 -19.56
C ASN A 181 16.16 -62.62 -20.71
N ASN A 182 15.39 -62.28 -21.75
CA ASN A 182 15.25 -63.11 -22.95
C ASN A 182 16.61 -63.38 -23.63
N ILE A 183 17.48 -62.36 -23.73
CA ILE A 183 18.83 -62.54 -24.28
C ILE A 183 19.66 -63.52 -23.43
N LYS A 184 19.56 -63.47 -22.10
CA LYS A 184 20.24 -64.43 -21.22
C LYS A 184 19.74 -65.85 -21.44
N GLU A 185 18.44 -66.04 -21.62
CA GLU A 185 17.87 -67.36 -21.91
C GLU A 185 18.33 -67.89 -23.27
N LEU A 186 18.24 -67.07 -24.32
CA LEU A 186 18.76 -67.42 -25.66
C LEU A 186 20.25 -67.75 -25.64
N THR A 187 21.04 -67.06 -24.81
CA THR A 187 22.46 -67.35 -24.64
C THR A 187 22.68 -68.74 -24.04
N LYS A 188 21.89 -69.12 -23.01
CA LYS A 188 21.96 -70.47 -22.43
C LYS A 188 21.54 -71.54 -23.42
N GLU A 189 20.46 -71.31 -24.18
CA GLU A 189 20.01 -72.25 -25.22
C GLU A 189 21.07 -72.42 -26.31
N ARG A 190 21.67 -71.33 -26.78
CA ARG A 190 22.80 -71.38 -27.71
C ARG A 190 23.94 -72.24 -27.17
N ASP A 191 24.32 -72.06 -25.92
CA ASP A 191 25.42 -72.83 -25.31
C ASP A 191 25.08 -74.32 -25.20
N ASN A 192 23.82 -74.65 -24.89
CA ASN A 192 23.32 -76.03 -24.91
C ASN A 192 23.34 -76.62 -26.33
N PHE A 193 22.90 -75.89 -27.34
CA PHE A 193 22.98 -76.37 -28.74
C PHE A 193 24.43 -76.55 -29.17
N GLN A 194 25.33 -75.66 -28.75
CA GLN A 194 26.75 -75.76 -29.07
C GLN A 194 27.41 -76.98 -28.42
N SER A 195 27.05 -77.34 -27.19
CA SER A 195 27.55 -78.59 -26.58
C SER A 195 27.04 -79.82 -27.30
N VAL A 196 25.73 -79.88 -27.60
CA VAL A 196 25.13 -80.99 -28.37
C VAL A 196 25.76 -81.13 -29.75
N LEU A 197 26.02 -80.04 -30.46
CA LEU A 197 26.70 -80.08 -31.76
C LEU A 197 28.10 -80.68 -31.65
N LYS A 198 28.88 -80.31 -30.63
CA LYS A 198 30.21 -80.89 -30.40
C LYS A 198 30.14 -82.40 -30.12
N GLU A 199 29.17 -82.84 -29.35
CA GLU A 199 28.95 -84.27 -29.07
C GLU A 199 28.57 -85.05 -30.33
N LEU A 200 27.66 -84.51 -31.14
CA LEU A 200 27.27 -85.11 -32.42
C LEU A 200 28.44 -85.17 -33.41
N GLU A 201 29.24 -84.11 -33.51
CA GLU A 201 30.46 -84.10 -34.34
C GLU A 201 31.45 -85.18 -33.88
N ALA A 202 31.65 -85.36 -32.57
CA ALA A 202 32.50 -86.42 -32.03
C ALA A 202 31.95 -87.82 -32.38
N THR A 203 30.64 -88.01 -32.22
CA THR A 203 29.95 -89.27 -32.56
C THR A 203 30.05 -89.58 -34.05
N ILE A 204 29.92 -88.58 -34.92
CA ILE A 204 30.07 -88.74 -36.38
C ILE A 204 31.50 -89.17 -36.71
N LYS A 205 32.52 -88.51 -36.16
CA LYS A 205 33.92 -88.89 -36.36
C LYS A 205 34.19 -90.33 -35.91
N GLU A 206 33.65 -90.73 -34.76
CA GLU A 206 33.78 -92.10 -34.27
C GLU A 206 33.13 -93.12 -35.23
N LYS A 207 31.90 -92.85 -35.69
CA LYS A 207 31.20 -93.71 -36.66
C LYS A 207 31.95 -93.79 -38.00
N GLU A 208 32.50 -92.69 -38.50
CA GLU A 208 33.30 -92.68 -39.73
C GLU A 208 34.56 -93.54 -39.59
N THR A 209 35.27 -93.47 -38.46
CA THR A 209 36.45 -94.32 -38.22
C THR A 209 36.07 -95.79 -38.13
N SER A 210 34.97 -96.12 -37.45
CA SER A 210 34.45 -97.49 -37.34
C SER A 210 34.03 -98.04 -38.69
N GLN A 211 33.38 -97.22 -39.54
CA GLN A 211 33.02 -97.60 -40.90
C GLN A 211 34.25 -97.87 -41.77
N LYS A 212 35.31 -97.06 -41.66
CA LYS A 212 36.57 -97.31 -42.37
C LYS A 212 37.21 -98.63 -41.94
N LYS A 213 37.27 -98.91 -40.64
CA LYS A 213 37.77 -100.19 -40.10
C LYS A 213 36.96 -101.39 -40.62
N LEU A 214 35.64 -101.27 -40.65
CA LEU A 214 34.76 -102.33 -41.14
C LEU A 214 34.98 -102.60 -42.64
N LYS A 215 35.11 -101.54 -43.46
CA LYS A 215 35.42 -101.68 -44.90
C LYS A 215 36.76 -102.37 -45.13
N GLU A 216 37.78 -102.01 -44.34
CA GLU A 216 39.10 -102.63 -44.42
C GLU A 216 39.05 -104.12 -44.03
N LEU A 217 38.35 -104.45 -42.94
CA LEU A 217 38.16 -105.83 -42.51
C LEU A 217 37.42 -106.66 -43.57
N HIS A 218 36.38 -106.11 -44.19
CA HIS A 218 35.66 -106.76 -45.29
C HIS A 218 36.57 -106.99 -46.52
N ARG A 219 37.43 -106.03 -46.85
CA ARG A 219 38.42 -106.18 -47.93
C ARG A 219 39.38 -107.34 -47.67
N ILE A 220 39.91 -107.44 -46.44
CA ILE A 220 40.81 -108.52 -46.03
C ILE A 220 40.10 -109.88 -46.10
N GLN A 221 38.85 -109.97 -45.63
CA GLN A 221 38.06 -111.20 -45.71
C GLN A 221 37.82 -111.65 -47.16
N LEU A 222 37.50 -110.73 -48.06
CA LEU A 222 37.37 -111.03 -49.49
C LEU A 222 38.69 -111.56 -50.08
N GLU A 223 39.82 -110.93 -49.74
CA GLU A 223 41.12 -111.39 -50.23
C GLU A 223 41.49 -112.79 -49.68
N GLN A 224 41.20 -113.06 -48.40
CA GLN A 224 41.41 -114.37 -47.79
C GLN A 224 40.55 -115.46 -48.43
N THR A 225 39.26 -115.18 -48.64
CA THR A 225 38.34 -116.14 -49.28
C THR A 225 38.72 -116.41 -50.74
N LEU A 226 39.17 -115.41 -51.48
CA LEU A 226 39.71 -115.60 -52.83
C LEU A 226 40.96 -116.49 -52.84
N LYS A 227 41.92 -116.25 -51.93
CA LYS A 227 43.11 -117.09 -51.79
C LYS A 227 42.77 -118.54 -51.43
N GLN A 228 41.81 -118.73 -50.52
CA GLN A 228 41.34 -120.08 -50.18
C GLN A 228 40.70 -120.77 -51.39
N ALA A 229 39.83 -120.09 -52.13
CA ALA A 229 39.21 -120.65 -53.32
C ALA A 229 40.23 -120.93 -54.45
N GLU A 230 41.28 -120.12 -54.60
CA GLU A 230 42.38 -120.38 -55.54
C GLU A 230 43.20 -121.62 -55.14
N GLU A 231 43.51 -121.76 -53.86
CA GLU A 231 44.23 -122.93 -53.33
C GLU A 231 43.38 -124.21 -53.46
N GLU A 232 42.08 -124.15 -53.16
CA GLU A 232 41.15 -125.27 -53.38
C GLU A 232 41.10 -125.67 -54.86
N LYS A 233 40.98 -124.70 -55.78
CA LYS A 233 41.02 -124.98 -57.23
C LYS A 233 42.34 -125.63 -57.64
N LYS A 234 43.46 -125.17 -57.09
CA LYS A 234 44.79 -125.75 -57.37
C LYS A 234 44.87 -127.19 -56.87
N GLN A 235 44.38 -127.45 -55.65
CA GLN A 235 44.32 -128.81 -55.10
C GLN A 235 43.43 -129.72 -55.96
N ILE A 236 42.27 -129.25 -56.42
CA ILE A 236 41.43 -129.99 -57.37
C ILE A 236 42.21 -130.27 -58.65
N VAL A 237 42.84 -129.27 -59.27
CA VAL A 237 43.66 -129.49 -60.48
C VAL A 237 44.76 -130.52 -60.25
N ASP A 238 45.42 -130.49 -59.09
CA ASP A 238 46.48 -131.44 -58.75
C ASP A 238 45.93 -132.86 -58.50
N ILE A 239 44.75 -133.00 -57.90
CA ILE A 239 44.05 -134.29 -57.76
C ILE A 239 43.67 -134.83 -59.14
N TRP A 240 43.04 -134.02 -59.98
CA TRP A 240 42.64 -134.42 -61.34
C TRP A 240 43.85 -134.79 -62.21
N LYS A 241 45.00 -134.09 -62.05
CA LYS A 241 46.26 -134.48 -62.71
C LYS A 241 46.75 -135.84 -62.24
N LYS A 242 46.70 -136.13 -60.94
CA LYS A 242 47.10 -137.44 -60.40
C LYS A 242 46.20 -138.56 -60.92
N GLU A 243 44.88 -138.36 -60.88
CA GLU A 243 43.92 -139.31 -61.43
C GLU A 243 44.12 -139.53 -62.94
N LEU A 244 44.40 -138.47 -63.70
CA LEU A 244 44.71 -138.58 -65.13
C LEU A 244 46.00 -139.37 -65.38
N GLU A 245 47.04 -139.17 -64.58
CA GLU A 245 48.30 -139.95 -64.68
C GLU A 245 48.12 -141.41 -64.25
N GLU A 246 47.26 -141.70 -63.26
CA GLU A 246 46.88 -143.07 -62.93
C GLU A 246 46.06 -143.74 -64.05
N ALA A 247 45.13 -143.00 -64.68
CA ALA A 247 44.34 -143.47 -65.81
C ALA A 247 45.19 -143.69 -67.08
N LYS A 248 46.30 -142.97 -67.25
CA LYS A 248 47.28 -143.19 -68.33
C LYS A 248 48.16 -144.43 -68.11
N LYS A 249 48.12 -145.07 -66.93
CA LYS A 249 48.84 -146.33 -66.74
C LYS A 249 48.19 -147.40 -67.63
N PRO A 250 48.98 -148.07 -68.48
CA PRO A 250 48.42 -149.05 -69.41
C PRO A 250 47.68 -150.19 -68.70
N TRP A 251 46.44 -150.45 -69.13
CA TRP A 251 45.47 -151.39 -68.51
C TRP A 251 45.99 -152.82 -68.30
N TRP A 252 46.96 -153.26 -69.10
CA TRP A 252 47.62 -154.57 -68.99
C TRP A 252 48.62 -154.73 -67.82
N LYS A 253 48.82 -153.71 -66.97
CA LYS A 253 49.70 -153.78 -65.78
C LYS A 253 48.96 -154.09 -64.47
N PHE A 254 47.64 -154.24 -64.52
CA PHE A 254 46.78 -154.48 -63.33
C PHE A 254 46.19 -155.90 -63.30
N TRP A 255 46.71 -156.82 -64.12
CA TRP A 255 46.42 -158.25 -64.10
C TRP A 255 47.72 -159.04 -64.05
#